data_AF-A0A3P6QX67-F1
#
_entry.id   AF-A0A3P6QX67-F1
#
_cell.length_a   1.000
_cell.length_b   1.000
_cell.length_c   1.000
_cell.angle_alpha   90.00
_cell.angle_beta   90.00
_cell.angle_gamma   90.00
#
_symmetry.space_group_name_H-M   'P 1'
#
loop_
_entity.id
_entity.type
_entity.pdbx_description
1 polymer ?
#
loop_
_entity_poly.entity_id
_entity_poly.type
_entity_poly.pdbx_seq_one_letter_code
_entity_poly.pdbx_strand_id
1 'polypeptide(L)'
;MRKLLPGPVTLVFERSSQLPKVFNPDYTTVGVRIPDHDFVRSLMTRLDDVPLAQTSANISSVPKSPLSIEDFKDLWPELDLIIDDGFITHSDGSVYHEVQELQPKKS
;
A
#
# COMPACT_ATOMS: atom_id res chain seq x y z
N MET A 1 20.53 0.99 -3.42
CA MET A 1 19.40 0.03 -3.48
C MET A 1 19.42 -0.98 -2.34
N ARG A 2 20.44 -1.84 -2.18
CA ARG A 2 20.46 -2.92 -1.16
C ARG A 2 20.29 -2.50 0.31
N LYS A 3 20.55 -1.22 0.65
CA LYS A 3 20.32 -0.67 2.01
C LYS A 3 18.90 -0.12 2.23
N LEU A 4 18.13 0.08 1.16
CA LEU A 4 16.80 0.69 1.20
C LEU A 4 15.68 -0.31 0.90
N LEU A 5 16.01 -1.39 0.21
CA LEU A 5 15.08 -2.42 -0.24
C LEU A 5 15.59 -3.80 0.17
N PRO A 6 14.71 -4.71 0.63
CA PRO A 6 13.29 -4.48 0.88
C PRO A 6 13.05 -3.52 2.06
N GLY A 7 11.92 -2.81 2.08
CA GLY A 7 11.62 -1.85 3.15
C GLY A 7 10.44 -0.89 2.88
N PRO A 8 10.20 0.08 3.77
CA PRO A 8 9.10 1.04 3.69
C PRO A 8 9.36 2.22 2.74
N VAL A 9 10.28 2.06 1.78
CA VAL A 9 10.72 3.13 0.87
C VAL A 9 10.22 2.86 -0.55
N THR A 10 9.66 3.89 -1.18
CA THR A 10 9.36 3.91 -2.62
C THR A 10 10.45 4.68 -3.34
N LEU A 11 11.09 4.05 -4.33
CA LEU A 11 12.08 4.68 -5.20
C LEU A 11 11.39 5.15 -6.49
N VAL A 12 11.70 6.35 -6.95
CA VAL A 12 11.14 6.93 -8.18
C VAL A 12 12.13 6.78 -9.33
N PHE A 13 11.65 6.30 -10.47
CA PHE A 13 12.44 6.09 -11.68
C PHE A 13 11.79 6.75 -12.88
N GLU A 14 12.58 7.02 -13.92
CA GLU A 14 12.04 7.30 -15.24
C GLU A 14 11.26 6.10 -15.76
N ARG A 15 10.15 6.38 -16.43
CA ARG A 15 9.25 5.35 -16.94
C ARG A 15 9.90 4.58 -18.09
N SER A 16 9.83 3.25 -18.03
CA SER A 16 10.18 2.38 -19.16
C SER A 16 9.10 2.37 -20.25
N SER A 17 9.51 2.22 -21.52
CA SER A 17 8.59 2.01 -22.64
C SER A 17 7.79 0.70 -22.56
N GLN A 18 8.21 -0.24 -21.70
CA GLN A 18 7.50 -1.49 -21.41
C GLN A 18 6.23 -1.30 -20.57
N LEU A 19 6.11 -0.19 -19.82
CA LEU A 19 4.89 0.08 -19.04
C LEU A 19 3.75 0.55 -19.97
N PRO A 20 2.52 0.01 -19.84
CA PRO A 20 1.39 0.40 -20.69
C PRO A 20 1.08 1.88 -20.57
N LYS A 21 1.03 2.64 -21.68
CA LYS A 21 0.82 4.11 -21.66
C LYS A 21 -0.42 4.57 -20.88
N VAL A 22 -1.43 3.72 -20.77
CA VAL A 22 -2.66 3.98 -19.98
C VAL A 22 -2.43 3.96 -18.46
N PHE A 23 -1.35 3.34 -18.00
CA PHE A 23 -0.97 3.31 -16.59
C PHE A 23 -0.35 4.65 -16.20
N ASN A 24 -1.13 5.54 -15.57
CA ASN A 24 -0.72 6.90 -15.20
C ASN A 24 -0.18 7.71 -16.40
N PRO A 25 -1.03 8.04 -17.39
CA PRO A 25 -0.61 8.57 -18.69
C PRO A 25 0.08 9.94 -18.60
N ASP A 26 -0.22 10.73 -17.56
CA ASP A 26 0.27 12.09 -17.39
C ASP A 26 1.63 12.17 -16.67
N TYR A 27 2.21 11.02 -16.30
CA TYR A 27 3.45 10.96 -15.52
C TYR A 27 4.59 10.31 -16.31
N THR A 28 5.74 10.98 -16.32
CA THR A 28 6.99 10.48 -16.94
C THR A 28 7.80 9.58 -16.02
N THR A 29 7.42 9.49 -14.75
CA THR A 29 8.11 8.69 -13.73
C THR A 29 7.19 7.62 -13.14
N VAL A 30 7.80 6.63 -12.49
CA VAL A 30 7.10 5.55 -11.78
C VAL A 30 7.74 5.32 -10.41
N GLY A 31 6.90 5.17 -9.39
CA GLY A 31 7.31 4.74 -8.06
C GLY A 31 7.36 3.21 -7.96
N VAL A 32 8.45 2.66 -7.46
CA VAL A 32 8.64 1.22 -7.23
C VAL A 32 9.01 0.99 -5.78
N ARG A 33 8.30 0.06 -5.12
CA ARG A 33 8.55 -0.37 -3.75
C ARG A 33 8.73 -1.88 -3.72
N ILE A 34 9.67 -2.36 -2.91
CA ILE A 34 9.82 -3.78 -2.56
C ILE A 34 9.54 -3.88 -1.05
N PRO A 35 8.33 -4.25 -0.63
CA PRO A 35 7.99 -4.36 0.78
C PRO A 35 8.84 -5.44 1.48
N ASP A 36 9.26 -5.15 2.71
CA ASP A 36 9.84 -6.18 3.59
C ASP A 36 8.73 -6.91 4.33
N HIS A 37 7.99 -7.72 3.58
CA HIS A 37 6.85 -8.48 4.09
C HIS A 37 6.83 -9.87 3.43
N ASP A 38 6.95 -10.93 4.23
CA ASP A 38 7.16 -12.29 3.72
C ASP A 38 6.02 -12.79 2.84
N PHE A 39 4.77 -12.53 3.24
CA PHE A 39 3.60 -12.83 2.42
C PHE A 39 3.69 -12.18 1.03
N VAL A 40 3.91 -10.85 0.97
CA VAL A 40 3.96 -10.10 -0.29
C VAL A 40 5.09 -10.60 -1.18
N ARG A 41 6.30 -10.83 -0.63
CA ARG A 41 7.42 -11.35 -1.43
C ARG A 41 7.12 -12.74 -1.98
N SER A 42 6.55 -13.62 -1.16
CA SER A 42 6.17 -14.98 -1.58
C SER A 42 5.08 -14.97 -2.64
N LEU A 43 4.12 -14.04 -2.54
CA LEU A 43 3.09 -13.82 -3.55
C LEU A 43 3.69 -13.37 -4.88
N MET A 44 4.63 -12.43 -4.87
CA MET A 44 5.28 -11.96 -6.10
C MET A 44 6.09 -13.06 -6.79
N THR A 45 6.81 -13.89 -6.03
CA THR A 45 7.49 -15.06 -6.60
C THR A 45 6.51 -16.04 -7.27
N ARG A 46 5.30 -16.21 -6.71
CA ARG A 46 4.24 -17.05 -7.32
C ARG A 46 3.59 -16.42 -8.54
N LEU A 47 3.75 -15.11 -8.73
CA LEU A 47 3.27 -14.35 -9.88
C LEU A 47 4.41 -14.03 -10.87
N ASP A 48 5.47 -14.84 -10.85
CA ASP A 48 6.64 -14.72 -11.75
C ASP A 48 7.30 -13.32 -11.71
N ASP A 49 7.28 -12.68 -10.55
CA ASP A 49 7.83 -11.34 -10.30
C ASP A 49 7.27 -10.24 -11.24
N VAL A 50 6.05 -10.44 -11.75
CA VAL A 50 5.33 -9.41 -12.52
C VAL A 50 4.98 -8.23 -11.60
N PRO A 51 5.26 -6.97 -12.01
CA PRO A 51 4.94 -5.80 -11.20
C PRO A 51 3.45 -5.71 -10.88
N LEU A 52 3.13 -5.59 -9.59
CA LEU A 52 1.77 -5.35 -9.12
C LEU A 52 1.56 -3.86 -8.88
N ALA A 53 0.62 -3.26 -9.62
CA ALA A 53 0.16 -1.91 -9.34
C ALA A 53 -0.69 -1.90 -8.06
N GLN A 54 -0.40 -0.99 -7.15
CA GLN A 54 -1.08 -0.91 -5.86
C GLN A 54 -1.28 0.53 -5.41
N THR A 55 -2.45 0.78 -4.84
CA THR A 55 -2.81 1.97 -4.05
C THR A 55 -3.31 1.51 -2.69
N SER A 56 -3.42 2.41 -1.71
CA SER A 56 -4.06 2.05 -0.43
C SER A 56 -5.46 1.49 -0.69
N ALA A 57 -5.85 0.47 0.08
CA ALA A 57 -7.11 -0.25 -0.08
C ALA A 57 -8.27 0.54 0.54
N ASN A 58 -8.63 1.67 -0.08
CA ASN A 58 -9.72 2.53 0.36
C ASN A 58 -10.33 3.27 -0.83
N ILE A 59 -11.54 3.79 -0.63
CA ILE A 59 -12.18 4.68 -1.59
C ILE A 59 -11.32 5.94 -1.73
N SER A 60 -11.10 6.38 -2.97
CA SER A 60 -10.35 7.61 -3.24
C SER A 60 -10.96 8.79 -2.49
N SER A 61 -10.10 9.70 -2.02
CA SER A 61 -10.48 10.87 -1.19
C SER A 61 -10.88 10.55 0.26
N VAL A 62 -10.93 9.29 0.67
CA VAL A 62 -10.99 8.94 2.10
C VAL A 62 -9.59 9.14 2.70
N PRO A 63 -9.40 10.02 3.70
CA PRO A 63 -8.08 10.34 4.23
C PRO A 63 -7.50 9.22 5.11
N LYS A 64 -8.33 8.33 5.64
CA LYS A 64 -7.91 7.23 6.49
C LYS A 64 -7.31 6.10 5.64
N SER A 65 -6.05 5.76 5.91
CA SER A 65 -5.42 4.57 5.35
C SER A 65 -5.88 3.33 6.15
N PRO A 66 -6.18 2.21 5.48
CA PRO A 66 -6.57 0.98 6.15
C PRO A 66 -5.37 0.39 6.91
N LEU A 67 -5.64 -0.07 8.13
CA LEU A 67 -4.68 -0.78 8.99
C LEU A 67 -5.04 -2.25 9.16
N SER A 68 -6.27 -2.62 8.81
CA SER A 68 -6.79 -4.00 8.80
C SER A 68 -7.82 -4.17 7.68
N ILE A 69 -8.24 -5.41 7.41
CA ILE A 69 -9.27 -5.69 6.40
C ILE A 69 -10.61 -5.01 6.70
N GLU A 70 -10.89 -4.77 7.98
CA GLU A 70 -12.16 -4.20 8.43
C GLU A 70 -12.31 -2.72 8.10
N ASP A 71 -11.20 -2.00 7.90
CA ASP A 71 -11.21 -0.58 7.55
C ASP A 71 -11.76 -0.32 6.14
N PHE A 72 -11.84 -1.36 5.29
CA PHE A 72 -12.35 -1.27 3.92
C PHE A 72 -13.44 -2.30 3.61
N LYS A 73 -14.12 -2.81 4.63
CA LYS A 73 -15.19 -3.81 4.47
C LYS A 73 -16.31 -3.42 3.51
N ASP A 74 -16.55 -2.12 3.34
CA ASP A 74 -17.54 -1.59 2.41
C ASP A 74 -17.18 -1.89 0.94
N LEU A 75 -15.90 -2.11 0.64
CA LEU A 75 -15.42 -2.50 -0.69
C LEU A 75 -15.54 -4.00 -0.96
N TRP A 76 -15.67 -4.85 0.07
CA TRP A 76 -15.62 -6.30 -0.09
C TRP A 76 -16.55 -6.88 -1.16
N PRO A 77 -17.79 -6.38 -1.36
CA PRO A 77 -18.66 -6.86 -2.44
C PRO A 77 -18.11 -6.64 -3.85
N GLU A 78 -17.14 -5.74 -4.03
CA GLU A 78 -16.52 -5.38 -5.31
C GLU A 78 -15.15 -6.06 -5.52
N LEU A 79 -14.63 -6.80 -4.54
CA LEU A 79 -13.30 -7.39 -4.57
C LEU A 79 -13.35 -8.88 -4.94
N ASP A 80 -12.50 -9.30 -5.87
CA ASP A 80 -12.35 -10.71 -6.23
C ASP A 80 -11.66 -11.54 -5.12
N LEU A 81 -10.82 -10.89 -4.31
CA LEU A 81 -10.01 -11.55 -3.27
C LEU A 81 -9.67 -10.56 -2.15
N ILE A 82 -9.78 -11.04 -0.91
CA ILE A 82 -9.29 -10.37 0.30
C ILE A 82 -8.33 -11.32 1.01
N ILE A 83 -7.16 -10.80 1.39
CA ILE A 83 -6.17 -11.52 2.19
C ILE A 83 -6.06 -10.80 3.53
N ASP A 84 -6.37 -11.53 4.61
CA ASP A 84 -6.20 -11.06 5.97
C ASP A 84 -4.86 -11.56 6.53
N ASP A 85 -3.97 -10.62 6.83
CA ASP A 85 -2.67 -10.87 7.48
C ASP A 85 -2.56 -10.07 8.79
N GLY A 86 -3.71 -9.75 9.40
CA GLY A 86 -3.80 -9.00 10.64
C GLY A 86 -3.62 -7.49 10.48
N PHE A 87 -3.14 -6.86 11.56
CA PHE A 87 -2.98 -5.41 11.64
C PHE A 87 -1.62 -4.96 11.13
N ILE A 88 -1.59 -3.83 10.42
CA ILE A 88 -0.35 -3.08 10.22
C ILE A 88 0.11 -2.55 11.58
N THR A 89 1.34 -2.86 11.97
CA THR A 89 1.96 -2.42 13.22
C THR A 89 3.14 -1.49 12.98
N HIS A 90 3.46 -0.69 13.98
CA HIS A 90 4.74 0.01 14.08
C HIS A 90 5.89 -1.00 14.13
N SER A 91 7.12 -0.51 13.91
CA SER A 91 8.34 -1.33 13.96
C SER A 91 8.62 -1.98 15.32
N ASP A 92 8.04 -1.44 16.40
CA ASP A 92 8.11 -2.00 17.75
C ASP A 92 7.01 -3.02 18.05
N GLY A 93 6.18 -3.36 17.05
CA GLY A 93 5.05 -4.29 17.17
C GLY A 93 3.79 -3.68 17.77
N SER A 94 3.79 -2.40 18.14
CA SER A 94 2.57 -1.73 18.58
C SER A 94 1.62 -1.49 17.41
N VAL A 95 0.32 -1.64 17.64
CA VAL A 95 -0.70 -1.35 16.62
C VAL A 95 -0.85 0.15 16.48
N TYR A 96 -1.00 0.65 15.25
CA TYR A 96 -1.38 2.04 15.02
C TYR A 96 -2.75 2.29 15.66
N HIS A 97 -2.80 3.07 16.74
CA HIS A 97 -4.06 3.52 17.33
C HIS A 97 -4.51 4.82 16.66
N GLU A 98 -5.79 4.89 16.30
CA GLU A 98 -6.41 6.11 15.80
C GLU A 98 -6.36 7.18 16.90
N VAL A 99 -5.51 8.20 16.73
CA VAL A 99 -5.57 9.40 17.56
C VAL A 99 -6.77 10.20 17.08
N GLN A 100 -7.89 10.14 17.81
CA GLN A 100 -8.97 11.10 17.59
C GLN A 100 -8.40 12.49 17.83
N GLU A 101 -8.42 13.33 16.79
CA GLU A 101 -8.11 14.74 16.91
C GLU A 101 -9.06 15.35 17.96
N LEU A 102 -8.52 15.65 19.14
CA LEU A 102 -9.27 16.27 20.22
C LEU A 102 -9.76 17.62 19.69
N GLN A 103 -11.08 17.72 19.45
CA GLN A 103 -11.71 19.00 19.18
C GLN A 103 -11.30 19.99 20.29
N PRO A 104 -10.76 21.17 19.97
CA PRO A 104 -10.34 22.12 20.98
C PRO A 104 -11.53 22.43 21.88
N LYS A 105 -11.38 22.23 23.19
CA LYS A 105 -12.38 22.66 24.18
C LYS A 105 -12.58 24.16 23.98
N LYS A 106 -13.78 24.57 23.55
CA LYS A 106 -14.18 25.97 23.59
C LYS A 106 -14.10 26.43 25.05
N SER A 107 -13.21 27.39 25.31
CA SER A 107 -13.20 28.17 26.55
C SER A 107 -14.38 29.12 26.60
#